data_AF-A0A0G2EMV6-F1
#
_entry.id   AF-A0A0G2EMV6-F1
#
_cell.length_a   1.000
_cell.length_b   1.000
_cell.length_c   1.000
_cell.angle_alpha   90.00
_cell.angle_beta   90.00
_cell.angle_gamma   90.00
#
_symmetry.space_group_name_H-M   'P 1'
#
loop_
_entity.id
_entity.type
_entity.pdbx_description
1 polymer ?
#
loop_
_entity_poly.entity_id
_entity_poly.type
_entity_poly.pdbx_seq_one_letter_code
_entity_poly.pdbx_strand_id
1 'polypeptide(L)'
;MPSSTISPKSQPFPSGVFCPVISLYKPDARQTLDPDATYKYFSYLIRGGVDGLVLQGTTAEAVLLSPEERMQNIQIARKAALDLGIEKFPLVAGISGQSVNETFPGVTAGIDLNSDVISALAQHPNIVGVKLTCGNCGKVTRLSEEYAPDQFSVFAGQSDWLIPCLIGGGSGCVTGVGNIFPKSVANLYSLWKSGKVDEAVRFQGLVAQGEKACKEGLAALKFGASFFAGPAAGNSCVVLAGKSILKTSWAYQSAIMGSLQTPVQHFTLNTGAKIPAIGFGTWKAAPGEAGKAVETALNAGYRHFDCAPLYGNEAEIGQVFKSTAVPRDELFVTTKLWSSDHQ
;
A
#
# COMPACT_ATOMS: atom_id res chain seq x y z
N MET A 1 -9.63 -26.43 21.26
CA MET A 1 -8.45 -26.05 22.07
C MET A 1 -7.28 -26.11 21.11
N PRO A 2 -6.45 -25.06 20.99
CA PRO A 2 -5.36 -25.05 20.03
C PRO A 2 -4.49 -26.30 20.16
N SER A 3 -4.10 -26.90 19.04
CA SER A 3 -3.30 -28.14 19.06
C SER A 3 -1.82 -27.91 19.39
N SER A 4 -1.34 -26.67 19.37
CA SER A 4 0.06 -26.34 19.59
C SER A 4 0.54 -26.57 21.02
N THR A 5 1.76 -27.09 21.14
CA THR A 5 2.44 -27.34 22.42
C THR A 5 3.33 -26.17 22.87
N ILE A 6 3.42 -25.07 22.11
CA ILE A 6 4.26 -23.93 22.50
C ILE A 6 3.61 -23.13 23.61
N SER A 7 4.38 -22.60 24.55
CA SER A 7 3.84 -21.68 25.56
C SER A 7 3.37 -20.36 24.92
N PRO A 8 2.41 -19.64 25.53
CA PRO A 8 2.11 -18.26 25.18
C PRO A 8 3.38 -17.41 25.13
N LYS A 9 3.45 -16.47 24.17
CA LYS A 9 4.60 -15.59 23.98
C LYS A 9 4.68 -14.60 25.13
N SER A 10 5.89 -14.18 25.50
CA SER A 10 6.10 -13.19 26.57
C SER A 10 5.56 -11.80 26.22
N GLN A 11 5.49 -11.49 24.92
CA GLN A 11 4.94 -10.26 24.36
C GLN A 11 4.05 -10.60 23.15
N PRO A 12 2.82 -11.11 23.37
CA PRO A 12 1.92 -11.45 22.27
C PRO A 12 1.50 -10.18 21.52
N PHE A 13 1.24 -10.32 20.23
CA PHE A 13 0.81 -9.18 19.43
C PHE A 13 -0.69 -8.91 19.66
N PRO A 14 -1.10 -7.66 19.94
CA PRO A 14 -2.48 -7.36 20.32
C PRO A 14 -3.44 -7.54 19.13
N SER A 15 -4.60 -8.14 19.40
CA SER A 15 -5.71 -8.23 18.45
C SER A 15 -6.32 -6.86 18.18
N GLY A 16 -6.72 -6.56 16.94
CA GLY A 16 -7.24 -5.24 16.59
C GLY A 16 -7.15 -4.87 15.12
N VAL A 17 -7.49 -3.61 14.85
CA VAL A 17 -7.40 -2.97 13.54
C VAL A 17 -6.16 -2.09 13.49
N PHE A 18 -5.27 -2.36 12.55
CA PHE A 18 -4.04 -1.61 12.36
C PHE A 18 -4.08 -0.86 11.03
N CYS A 19 -3.62 0.39 11.04
CA CYS A 19 -3.56 1.20 9.82
C CYS A 19 -2.12 1.22 9.26
N PRO A 20 -1.85 0.64 8.08
CA PRO A 20 -0.61 0.86 7.36
C PRO A 20 -0.63 2.27 6.78
N VAL A 21 0.13 3.17 7.38
CA VAL A 21 0.04 4.60 7.09
C VAL A 21 0.63 4.94 5.72
N ILE A 22 0.12 6.02 5.12
CA ILE A 22 0.73 6.68 3.97
C ILE A 22 1.85 7.63 4.40
N SER A 23 2.82 7.86 3.52
CA SER A 23 3.82 8.93 3.71
C SER A 23 3.30 10.26 3.19
N LEU A 24 3.49 11.30 4.00
CA LEU A 24 3.02 12.66 3.72
C LEU A 24 4.20 13.57 3.44
N TYR A 25 4.12 14.30 2.34
CA TYR A 25 5.23 15.08 1.80
C TYR A 25 4.80 16.53 1.57
N LYS A 26 5.77 17.43 1.68
CA LYS A 26 5.61 18.84 1.37
C LYS A 26 5.52 19.03 -0.15
N PRO A 27 4.79 20.07 -0.61
CA PRO A 27 4.73 20.43 -2.03
C PRO A 27 6.00 21.19 -2.47
N ASP A 28 7.17 20.68 -2.11
CA ASP A 28 8.47 21.20 -2.57
C ASP A 28 9.05 20.32 -3.68
N ALA A 29 10.07 20.81 -4.37
CA ALA A 29 10.66 20.12 -5.52
C ALA A 29 11.32 18.78 -5.16
N ARG A 30 11.64 18.57 -3.88
CA ARG A 30 12.27 17.34 -3.37
C ARG A 30 11.26 16.39 -2.75
N GLN A 31 10.00 16.81 -2.63
CA GLN A 31 8.94 16.11 -1.91
C GLN A 31 9.44 15.64 -0.55
N THR A 32 10.00 16.55 0.25
CA THR A 32 10.47 16.19 1.60
C THR A 32 9.30 15.77 2.50
N LEU A 33 9.52 14.89 3.48
CA LEU A 33 8.46 14.56 4.44
C LEU A 33 7.90 15.83 5.12
N ASP A 34 6.60 15.79 5.45
CA ASP A 34 5.91 16.83 6.19
C ASP A 34 5.61 16.35 7.63
N PRO A 35 6.44 16.71 8.62
CA PRO A 35 6.28 16.24 10.00
C PRO A 35 4.99 16.72 10.67
N ASP A 36 4.56 17.94 10.35
CA ASP A 36 3.38 18.56 10.97
C ASP A 36 2.11 17.92 10.43
N ALA A 37 2.05 17.70 9.11
CA ALA A 37 0.99 16.93 8.48
C ALA A 37 0.94 15.50 9.02
N THR A 38 2.10 14.84 9.12
CA THR A 38 2.24 13.48 9.62
C THR A 38 1.74 13.35 11.06
N TYR A 39 2.12 14.27 11.94
CA TYR A 39 1.67 14.29 13.34
C TYR A 39 0.14 14.40 13.44
N LYS A 40 -0.46 15.38 12.73
CA LYS A 40 -1.90 15.60 12.74
C LYS A 40 -2.66 14.41 12.16
N TYR A 41 -2.13 13.84 11.08
CA TYR A 41 -2.71 12.69 10.43
C TYR A 41 -2.67 11.42 11.30
N PHE A 42 -1.53 11.10 11.92
CA PHE A 42 -1.44 9.98 12.87
C PHE A 42 -2.37 10.20 14.07
N SER A 43 -2.44 11.43 14.59
CA SER A 43 -3.38 11.77 15.66
C SER A 43 -4.84 11.54 15.24
N TYR A 44 -5.20 11.88 14.00
CA TYR A 44 -6.52 11.61 13.43
C TYR A 44 -6.81 10.10 13.37
N LEU A 45 -5.87 9.29 12.89
CA LEU A 45 -6.05 7.84 12.80
C LEU A 45 -6.26 7.21 14.18
N ILE A 46 -5.41 7.59 15.15
CA ILE A 46 -5.49 7.09 16.53
C ILE A 46 -6.82 7.48 17.17
N ARG A 47 -7.25 8.74 17.06
CA ARG A 47 -8.59 9.18 17.53
C ARG A 47 -9.74 8.48 16.79
N GLY A 48 -9.48 8.09 15.55
CA GLY A 48 -10.40 7.28 14.74
C GLY A 48 -10.63 5.88 15.29
N GLY A 49 -9.84 5.43 16.26
CA GLY A 49 -10.05 4.16 16.97
C GLY A 49 -9.30 2.97 16.38
N VAL A 50 -8.28 3.21 15.54
CA VAL A 50 -7.37 2.12 15.15
C VAL A 50 -6.54 1.69 16.36
N ASP A 51 -6.32 0.39 16.52
CA ASP A 51 -5.60 -0.21 17.65
C ASP A 51 -4.07 -0.14 17.49
N GLY A 52 -3.58 0.24 16.30
CA GLY A 52 -2.15 0.41 16.04
C GLY A 52 -1.86 1.05 14.69
N LEU A 53 -0.61 1.50 14.52
CA LEU A 53 -0.11 1.99 13.23
C LEU A 53 0.98 1.06 12.70
N VAL A 54 0.91 0.75 11.40
CA VAL A 54 1.98 0.08 10.67
C VAL A 54 2.72 1.10 9.84
N LEU A 55 3.95 1.38 10.24
CA LEU A 55 4.84 2.37 9.65
C LEU A 55 5.75 1.69 8.62
N GLN A 56 6.19 2.44 7.61
CA GLN A 56 7.28 2.00 6.71
C GLN A 56 6.99 0.67 5.98
N GLY A 57 5.72 0.37 5.70
CA GLY A 57 5.35 -0.70 4.77
C GLY A 57 5.25 -0.19 3.33
N THR A 58 4.80 -1.05 2.39
CA THR A 58 4.53 -0.62 1.00
C THR A 58 3.61 0.59 0.91
N THR A 59 2.58 0.67 1.76
CA THR A 59 1.65 1.82 1.80
C THR A 59 2.34 3.13 2.17
N ALA A 60 3.43 3.05 2.95
CA ALA A 60 4.22 4.20 3.36
C ALA A 60 5.35 4.52 2.36
N GLU A 61 5.37 3.92 1.17
CA GLU A 61 6.45 4.10 0.19
C GLU A 61 7.83 3.81 0.78
N ALA A 62 7.98 2.73 1.55
CA ALA A 62 9.23 2.43 2.27
C ALA A 62 10.50 2.51 1.41
N VAL A 63 10.40 2.14 0.12
CA VAL A 63 11.50 2.21 -0.86
C VAL A 63 11.95 3.63 -1.21
N LEU A 64 11.11 4.63 -0.94
CA LEU A 64 11.39 6.05 -1.18
C LEU A 64 11.84 6.79 0.09
N LEU A 65 11.78 6.15 1.27
CA LEU A 65 12.12 6.78 2.54
C LEU A 65 13.58 6.50 2.95
N SER A 66 14.30 7.56 3.30
CA SER A 66 15.62 7.45 3.94
C SER A 66 15.53 6.82 5.33
N PRO A 67 16.64 6.28 5.88
CA PRO A 67 16.70 5.81 7.27
C PRO A 67 16.27 6.87 8.29
N GLU A 68 16.64 8.14 8.07
CA GLU A 68 16.29 9.27 8.92
C GLU A 68 14.78 9.57 8.85
N GLU A 69 14.22 9.58 7.65
CA GLU A 69 12.78 9.77 7.40
C GLU A 69 11.95 8.64 8.03
N ARG A 70 12.45 7.41 7.95
CA ARG A 70 11.88 6.25 8.66
C ARG A 70 11.87 6.50 10.17
N MET A 71 13.01 6.84 10.76
CA MET A 71 13.11 7.11 12.20
C MET A 71 12.19 8.25 12.63
N GLN A 72 12.11 9.31 11.83
CA GLN A 72 11.24 10.46 12.09
C GLN A 72 9.76 10.05 12.14
N ASN A 73 9.30 9.20 11.22
CA ASN A 73 7.92 8.68 11.25
C ASN A 73 7.62 7.88 12.54
N ILE A 74 8.56 7.08 13.04
CA ILE A 74 8.41 6.34 14.31
C ILE A 74 8.27 7.32 15.48
N GLN A 75 9.14 8.34 15.53
CA GLN A 75 9.13 9.33 16.60
C GLN A 75 7.82 10.14 16.59
N ILE A 76 7.34 10.55 15.42
CA ILE A 76 6.08 11.29 15.29
C ILE A 76 4.89 10.42 15.71
N ALA A 77 4.85 9.15 15.31
CA ALA A 77 3.79 8.24 15.70
C ALA A 77 3.76 8.00 17.22
N ARG A 78 4.93 7.82 17.84
CA ARG A 78 5.04 7.70 19.30
C ARG A 78 4.58 8.98 19.99
N LYS A 79 5.01 10.14 19.48
CA LYS A 79 4.59 11.45 20.02
C LYS A 79 3.07 11.63 19.94
N ALA A 80 2.46 11.36 18.79
CA ALA A 80 1.02 11.47 18.59
C ALA A 80 0.23 10.59 19.56
N ALA A 81 0.67 9.34 19.78
CA ALA A 81 0.03 8.46 20.76
C ALA A 81 0.15 8.98 22.20
N LEU A 82 1.34 9.44 22.60
CA LEU A 82 1.57 9.98 23.94
C LEU A 82 0.78 11.27 24.21
N ASP A 83 0.73 12.18 23.24
CA ASP A 83 -0.05 13.43 23.34
C ASP A 83 -1.56 13.17 23.44
N LEU A 84 -2.02 12.00 22.98
CA LEU A 84 -3.40 11.53 23.14
C LEU A 84 -3.63 10.72 24.43
N GLY A 85 -2.61 10.59 25.28
CA GLY A 85 -2.70 9.86 26.55
C GLY A 85 -2.62 8.34 26.43
N ILE A 86 -2.12 7.80 25.31
CA ILE A 86 -2.03 6.36 25.06
C ILE A 86 -0.57 5.90 25.16
N GLU A 87 -0.12 5.57 26.38
CA GLU A 87 1.28 5.20 26.65
C GLU A 87 1.74 3.97 25.86
N LYS A 88 0.91 2.92 25.84
CA LYS A 88 1.23 1.62 25.22
C LYS A 88 0.55 1.43 23.87
N PHE A 89 0.59 2.44 23.02
CA PHE A 89 0.06 2.33 21.67
C PHE A 89 1.00 1.47 20.77
N PRO A 90 0.49 0.40 20.12
CA PRO A 90 1.24 -0.45 19.20
C PRO A 90 1.71 0.28 17.94
N LEU A 91 3.01 0.22 17.69
CA LEU A 91 3.64 0.69 16.45
C LEU A 91 4.39 -0.49 15.82
N VAL A 92 4.03 -0.84 14.58
CA VAL A 92 4.72 -1.87 13.80
C VAL A 92 5.56 -1.19 12.75
N ALA A 93 6.87 -1.32 12.80
CA ALA A 93 7.75 -0.78 11.77
C ALA A 93 8.08 -1.86 10.73
N GLY A 94 7.86 -1.56 9.46
CA GLY A 94 8.41 -2.34 8.35
C GLY A 94 9.92 -2.15 8.30
N ILE A 95 10.67 -3.14 8.78
CA ILE A 95 12.15 -3.12 8.82
C ILE A 95 12.78 -3.76 7.56
N SER A 96 11.94 -4.07 6.60
CA SER A 96 12.30 -4.72 5.36
C SER A 96 12.89 -3.75 4.30
N GLY A 97 13.98 -4.10 3.62
CA GLY A 97 14.45 -3.65 2.29
C GLY A 97 14.56 -4.76 1.19
N GLN A 98 15.73 -4.88 0.53
CA GLN A 98 16.00 -5.67 -0.69
C GLN A 98 16.85 -6.94 -0.52
N SER A 99 17.38 -7.24 0.68
CA SER A 99 18.12 -8.50 0.96
C SER A 99 17.37 -9.41 1.96
N VAL A 100 17.88 -10.63 2.22
CA VAL A 100 17.32 -11.52 3.27
C VAL A 100 17.35 -10.86 4.66
N ASN A 101 18.30 -9.94 4.89
CA ASN A 101 18.34 -9.07 6.07
C ASN A 101 17.25 -7.99 6.10
N GLU A 102 16.41 -7.95 5.07
CA GLU A 102 15.61 -6.81 4.70
C GLU A 102 14.25 -7.27 4.10
N THR A 103 13.72 -8.47 4.36
CA THR A 103 12.61 -8.96 3.50
C THR A 103 11.20 -8.40 3.83
N PHE A 104 10.53 -7.79 2.83
CA PHE A 104 9.07 -7.51 2.73
C PHE A 104 8.45 -8.50 1.70
N PRO A 105 7.14 -8.54 1.47
CA PRO A 105 6.51 -9.22 0.33
C PRO A 105 5.79 -8.18 -0.56
N GLY A 106 6.46 -7.46 -1.46
CA GLY A 106 6.59 -7.91 -2.86
C GLY A 106 7.80 -8.79 -3.16
N VAL A 107 8.58 -9.10 -2.12
CA VAL A 107 9.98 -9.51 -2.13
C VAL A 107 10.19 -11.00 -1.78
N THR A 108 9.13 -11.81 -1.68
CA THR A 108 9.26 -13.28 -1.69
C THR A 108 9.26 -13.87 -3.10
N ALA A 109 9.45 -13.07 -4.17
CA ALA A 109 9.44 -13.56 -5.56
C ALA A 109 8.18 -14.36 -5.96
N GLY A 110 7.00 -13.99 -5.42
CA GLY A 110 5.76 -14.75 -5.63
C GLY A 110 5.64 -16.01 -4.76
N ILE A 111 6.58 -16.24 -3.84
CA ILE A 111 6.51 -17.32 -2.86
C ILE A 111 5.49 -16.95 -1.79
N ASP A 112 4.35 -17.61 -1.87
CA ASP A 112 3.33 -17.60 -0.84
C ASP A 112 3.78 -18.51 0.31
N LEU A 113 4.05 -17.95 1.50
CA LEU A 113 4.38 -18.74 2.68
C LEU A 113 3.14 -19.58 3.06
N ASN A 114 3.20 -20.89 2.82
CA ASN A 114 2.12 -21.80 3.17
C ASN A 114 1.98 -21.94 4.70
N SER A 115 0.92 -22.62 5.15
CA SER A 115 0.64 -22.77 6.58
C SER A 115 1.80 -23.46 7.32
N ASP A 116 2.41 -24.49 6.74
CA ASP A 116 3.48 -25.28 7.38
C ASP A 116 4.74 -24.44 7.64
N VAL A 117 5.14 -23.60 6.68
CA VAL A 117 6.27 -22.68 6.84
C VAL A 117 5.96 -21.63 7.90
N ILE A 118 4.73 -21.11 7.93
CA ILE A 118 4.31 -20.15 8.96
C ILE A 118 4.31 -20.81 10.35
N SER A 119 3.82 -22.04 10.47
CA SER A 119 3.84 -22.81 11.73
C SER A 119 5.26 -23.09 12.21
N ALA A 120 6.20 -23.39 11.31
CA ALA A 120 7.61 -23.53 11.64
C ALA A 120 8.21 -22.22 12.20
N LEU A 121 7.87 -21.07 11.60
CA LEU A 121 8.29 -19.75 12.09
C LEU A 121 7.64 -19.39 13.44
N ALA A 122 6.37 -19.78 13.65
CA ALA A 122 5.64 -19.54 14.89
C ALA A 122 6.29 -20.18 16.13
N GLN A 123 7.17 -21.18 15.94
CA GLN A 123 7.95 -21.77 17.03
C GLN A 123 8.93 -20.78 17.65
N HIS A 124 9.43 -19.79 16.89
CA HIS A 124 10.41 -18.83 17.38
C HIS A 124 9.79 -17.91 18.46
N PRO A 125 10.46 -17.65 19.60
CA PRO A 125 9.87 -16.89 20.71
C PRO A 125 9.52 -15.44 20.37
N ASN A 126 10.19 -14.85 19.38
CA ASN A 126 9.98 -13.46 18.95
C ASN A 126 9.13 -13.31 17.68
N ILE A 127 8.65 -14.41 17.09
CA ILE A 127 7.70 -14.34 15.96
C ILE A 127 6.31 -14.59 16.53
N VAL A 128 5.49 -13.54 16.53
CA VAL A 128 4.26 -13.47 17.34
C VAL A 128 2.98 -13.40 16.51
N GLY A 129 3.10 -13.35 15.18
CA GLY A 129 1.96 -13.36 14.29
C GLY A 129 2.31 -13.16 12.82
N VAL A 130 1.27 -13.17 11.98
CA VAL A 130 1.36 -13.01 10.54
C VAL A 130 0.22 -12.14 10.00
N LYS A 131 0.51 -11.29 9.02
CA LYS A 131 -0.49 -10.56 8.23
C LYS A 131 -0.61 -11.20 6.84
N LEU A 132 -1.76 -11.81 6.56
CA LEU A 132 -2.05 -12.49 5.29
C LEU A 132 -2.70 -11.52 4.31
N THR A 133 -2.01 -11.12 3.24
CA THR A 133 -2.60 -10.24 2.20
C THR A 133 -3.27 -11.03 1.08
N CYS A 134 -3.07 -12.36 1.04
CA CYS A 134 -3.57 -13.24 -0.01
C CYS A 134 -5.07 -13.57 0.05
N GLY A 135 -5.80 -13.14 1.09
CA GLY A 135 -7.23 -13.42 1.24
C GLY A 135 -7.59 -14.89 1.49
N ASN A 136 -6.61 -15.75 1.77
CA ASN A 136 -6.84 -17.18 1.93
C ASN A 136 -7.40 -17.49 3.34
N CYS A 137 -8.73 -17.59 3.43
CA CYS A 137 -9.43 -17.93 4.67
C CYS A 137 -9.01 -19.32 5.22
N GLY A 138 -8.66 -20.27 4.36
CA GLY A 138 -8.19 -21.58 4.79
C GLY A 138 -6.85 -21.55 5.54
N LYS A 139 -5.97 -20.58 5.25
CA LYS A 139 -4.75 -20.37 6.04
C LYS A 139 -5.07 -19.87 7.44
N VAL A 140 -6.03 -18.96 7.54
CA VAL A 140 -6.49 -18.44 8.84
C VAL A 140 -7.01 -19.59 9.68
N THR A 141 -7.95 -20.39 9.16
CA THR A 141 -8.55 -21.49 9.93
C THR A 141 -7.53 -22.53 10.37
N ARG A 142 -6.56 -22.90 9.52
CA ARG A 142 -5.50 -23.86 9.90
C ARG A 142 -4.60 -23.32 11.01
N LEU A 143 -4.12 -22.08 10.85
CA LEU A 143 -3.20 -21.48 11.82
C LEU A 143 -3.90 -21.17 13.15
N SER A 144 -5.15 -20.73 13.11
CA SER A 144 -5.94 -20.42 14.32
C SER A 144 -6.47 -21.66 15.04
N GLU A 145 -6.60 -22.80 14.35
CA GLU A 145 -6.83 -24.10 15.01
C GLU A 145 -5.56 -24.61 15.70
N GLU A 146 -4.39 -24.34 15.11
CA GLU A 146 -3.11 -24.75 15.70
C GLU A 146 -2.71 -23.85 16.88
N TYR A 147 -2.84 -22.52 16.76
CA TYR A 147 -2.34 -21.55 17.73
C TYR A 147 -3.44 -20.64 18.29
N ALA A 148 -3.43 -20.43 19.61
CA ALA A 148 -4.15 -19.34 20.24
C ALA A 148 -3.50 -17.98 19.92
N PRO A 149 -4.26 -16.87 19.97
CA PRO A 149 -3.72 -15.53 19.67
C PRO A 149 -2.54 -15.08 20.54
N ASP A 150 -2.42 -15.60 21.77
CA ASP A 150 -1.30 -15.32 22.67
C ASP A 150 -0.05 -16.16 22.35
N GLN A 151 -0.19 -17.23 21.57
CA GLN A 151 0.90 -18.02 21.00
C GLN A 151 1.31 -17.47 19.63
N PHE A 152 0.35 -17.22 18.74
CA PHE A 152 0.58 -16.70 17.39
C PHE A 152 -0.70 -16.09 16.81
N SER A 153 -0.64 -14.82 16.43
CA SER A 153 -1.82 -14.06 15.97
C SER A 153 -1.89 -13.97 14.44
N VAL A 154 -3.09 -14.10 13.88
CA VAL A 154 -3.29 -14.13 12.41
C VAL A 154 -4.17 -12.97 11.98
N PHE A 155 -3.67 -12.12 11.08
CA PHE A 155 -4.36 -10.91 10.64
C PHE A 155 -4.73 -10.94 9.16
N ALA A 156 -5.90 -10.39 8.83
CA ALA A 156 -6.22 -10.03 7.47
C ALA A 156 -5.37 -8.84 6.99
N GLY A 157 -4.90 -8.88 5.75
CA GLY A 157 -4.15 -7.78 5.13
C GLY A 157 -5.03 -6.70 4.49
N GLN A 158 -6.35 -6.87 4.55
CA GLN A 158 -7.38 -6.01 3.96
C GLN A 158 -8.64 -6.08 4.84
N SER A 159 -9.48 -5.03 4.84
CA SER A 159 -10.68 -4.99 5.68
C SER A 159 -11.95 -5.47 4.99
N ASP A 160 -11.98 -5.57 3.66
CA ASP A 160 -13.03 -6.16 2.84
C ASP A 160 -13.34 -7.63 3.18
N TRP A 161 -12.42 -8.32 3.85
CA TRP A 161 -12.63 -9.65 4.42
C TRP A 161 -12.26 -9.78 5.91
N LEU A 162 -12.35 -8.69 6.69
CA LEU A 162 -12.11 -8.72 8.14
C LEU A 162 -13.03 -9.73 8.87
N ILE A 163 -14.33 -9.69 8.63
CA ILE A 163 -15.28 -10.62 9.29
C ILE A 163 -15.01 -12.09 8.92
N PRO A 164 -14.80 -12.46 7.64
CA PRO A 164 -14.32 -13.80 7.28
C PRO A 164 -13.05 -14.23 8.03
N CYS A 165 -12.08 -13.33 8.19
CA CYS A 165 -10.87 -13.62 8.98
C CYS A 165 -11.19 -13.92 10.44
N LEU A 166 -12.04 -13.10 11.06
CA LEU A 166 -12.42 -13.24 12.46
C LEU A 166 -13.24 -14.51 12.71
N ILE A 167 -14.14 -14.88 11.79
CA ILE A 167 -14.85 -16.18 11.82
C ILE A 167 -13.86 -17.34 11.81
N GLY A 168 -12.78 -17.23 11.01
CA GLY A 168 -11.73 -18.24 10.94
C GLY A 168 -10.81 -18.30 12.16
N GLY A 169 -11.06 -17.51 13.21
CA GLY A 169 -10.21 -17.44 14.41
C GLY A 169 -9.05 -16.43 14.29
N GLY A 170 -9.07 -15.56 13.29
CA GLY A 170 -8.11 -14.47 13.15
C GLY A 170 -8.24 -13.42 14.25
N SER A 171 -7.19 -12.61 14.39
CA SER A 171 -7.02 -11.62 15.47
C SER A 171 -7.36 -10.19 15.06
N GLY A 172 -7.64 -9.93 13.78
CA GLY A 172 -8.00 -8.59 13.30
C GLY A 172 -7.55 -8.33 11.86
N CYS A 173 -7.32 -7.06 11.52
CA CYS A 173 -6.81 -6.68 10.20
C CYS A 173 -5.78 -5.56 10.23
N VAL A 174 -4.94 -5.53 9.21
CA VAL A 174 -4.07 -4.42 8.85
C VAL A 174 -4.58 -3.87 7.52
N THR A 175 -5.25 -2.72 7.50
CA THR A 175 -5.99 -2.27 6.30
C THR A 175 -5.65 -0.88 5.82
N GLY A 176 -5.40 -0.76 4.51
CA GLY A 176 -5.15 0.52 3.85
C GLY A 176 -6.33 1.49 3.96
N VAL A 177 -7.59 1.01 3.92
CA VAL A 177 -8.77 1.90 3.97
C VAL A 177 -8.90 2.64 5.30
N GLY A 178 -8.21 2.17 6.35
CA GLY A 178 -8.09 2.88 7.62
C GLY A 178 -7.47 4.28 7.48
N ASN A 179 -6.71 4.54 6.41
CA ASN A 179 -6.17 5.87 6.08
C ASN A 179 -7.27 6.89 5.72
N ILE A 180 -8.46 6.42 5.34
CA ILE A 180 -9.57 7.25 4.90
C ILE A 180 -10.71 7.19 5.91
N PHE A 181 -11.05 5.97 6.35
CA PHE A 181 -12.20 5.72 7.21
C PHE A 181 -11.81 4.93 8.47
N PRO A 182 -10.90 5.45 9.33
CA PRO A 182 -10.41 4.71 10.50
C PRO A 182 -11.54 4.29 11.44
N LYS A 183 -12.50 5.20 11.67
CA LYS A 183 -13.68 4.95 12.52
C LYS A 183 -14.58 3.85 11.99
N SER A 184 -14.74 3.75 10.67
CA SER A 184 -15.56 2.70 10.05
C SER A 184 -14.93 1.33 10.27
N VAL A 185 -13.61 1.20 10.05
CA VAL A 185 -12.95 -0.10 10.26
C VAL A 185 -12.92 -0.47 11.75
N ALA A 186 -12.61 0.49 12.64
CA ALA A 186 -12.63 0.28 14.08
C ALA A 186 -14.03 -0.14 14.57
N ASN A 187 -15.09 0.50 14.06
CA ASN A 187 -16.46 0.13 14.39
C ASN A 187 -16.83 -1.28 13.91
N LEU A 188 -16.37 -1.69 12.72
CA LEU A 188 -16.60 -3.06 12.23
C LEU A 188 -16.00 -4.11 13.18
N TYR A 189 -14.76 -3.89 13.64
CA TYR A 189 -14.14 -4.77 14.62
C TYR A 189 -14.84 -4.72 16.00
N SER A 190 -15.26 -3.53 16.44
CA SER A 190 -15.99 -3.35 17.70
C SER A 190 -17.34 -4.09 17.71
N LEU A 191 -18.10 -4.03 16.60
CA LEU A 191 -19.34 -4.79 16.44
C LEU A 191 -19.11 -6.29 16.61
N TRP A 192 -18.05 -6.83 15.98
CA TRP A 192 -17.66 -8.22 16.15
C TRP A 192 -17.30 -8.53 17.61
N LYS A 193 -16.42 -7.73 18.23
CA LYS A 193 -16.00 -7.93 19.63
C LYS A 193 -17.16 -7.84 20.63
N SER A 194 -18.20 -7.09 20.30
CA SER A 194 -19.40 -6.95 21.11
C SER A 194 -20.44 -8.06 20.87
N GLY A 195 -20.12 -9.07 20.05
CA GLY A 195 -21.02 -10.17 19.72
C GLY A 195 -22.16 -9.80 18.77
N LYS A 196 -22.14 -8.61 18.16
CA LYS A 196 -23.17 -8.14 17.22
C LYS A 196 -22.90 -8.65 15.80
N VAL A 197 -22.85 -9.97 15.65
CA VAL A 197 -22.38 -10.65 14.44
C VAL A 197 -23.17 -10.24 13.20
N ASP A 198 -24.51 -10.21 13.27
CA ASP A 198 -25.35 -9.83 12.12
C ASP A 198 -25.19 -8.36 11.69
N GLU A 199 -24.88 -7.47 12.63
CA GLU A 199 -24.59 -6.06 12.33
C GLU A 199 -23.21 -5.94 11.68
N ALA A 200 -22.21 -6.63 12.24
CA ALA A 200 -20.87 -6.72 11.70
C ALA A 200 -20.86 -7.28 10.26
N VAL A 201 -21.58 -8.37 9.99
CA VAL A 201 -21.66 -8.97 8.64
C VAL A 201 -22.31 -8.02 7.64
N ARG A 202 -23.37 -7.29 8.02
CA ARG A 202 -23.99 -6.28 7.16
C ARG A 202 -23.05 -5.10 6.91
N PHE A 203 -22.37 -4.63 7.96
CA PHE A 203 -21.46 -3.50 7.88
C PHE A 203 -20.16 -3.82 7.11
N GLN A 204 -19.71 -5.07 7.15
CA GLN A 204 -18.60 -5.60 6.33
C GLN A 204 -18.82 -5.34 4.85
N GLY A 205 -20.05 -5.50 4.34
CA GLY A 205 -20.37 -5.23 2.94
C GLY A 205 -20.11 -3.77 2.54
N LEU A 206 -20.45 -2.82 3.41
CA LEU A 206 -20.19 -1.39 3.18
C LEU A 206 -18.69 -1.07 3.23
N VAL A 207 -17.97 -1.63 4.20
CA VAL A 207 -16.51 -1.47 4.31
C VAL A 207 -15.81 -2.05 3.07
N ALA A 208 -16.25 -3.20 2.57
CA ALA A 208 -15.71 -3.82 1.36
C ALA A 208 -15.91 -2.94 0.11
N GLN A 209 -17.09 -2.33 -0.05
CA GLN A 209 -17.33 -1.40 -1.16
C GLN A 209 -16.45 -0.14 -1.05
N GLY A 210 -16.29 0.41 0.16
CA GLY A 210 -15.39 1.53 0.41
C GLY A 210 -13.93 1.19 0.11
N GLU A 211 -13.48 0.00 0.51
CA GLU A 211 -12.12 -0.47 0.21
C GLU A 211 -11.89 -0.62 -1.30
N LYS A 212 -12.83 -1.25 -2.02
CA LYS A 212 -12.77 -1.33 -3.49
C LYS A 212 -12.65 0.04 -4.15
N ALA A 213 -13.45 1.01 -3.72
CA ALA A 213 -13.46 2.33 -4.34
C ALA A 213 -12.19 3.16 -4.09
N CYS A 214 -11.55 2.98 -2.93
CA CYS A 214 -10.48 3.87 -2.49
C CYS A 214 -9.09 3.24 -2.42
N LYS A 215 -8.96 1.95 -2.71
CA LYS A 215 -7.71 1.19 -2.61
C LYS A 215 -7.22 0.65 -3.96
N GLU A 216 -7.47 1.38 -5.05
CA GLU A 216 -6.94 1.12 -6.40
C GLU A 216 -5.49 1.64 -6.56
N GLY A 217 -4.64 1.34 -5.58
CA GLY A 217 -3.26 1.82 -5.51
C GLY A 217 -3.07 3.08 -4.64
N LEU A 218 -1.82 3.47 -4.48
CA LEU A 218 -1.42 4.45 -3.47
C LEU A 218 -1.90 5.87 -3.80
N ALA A 219 -1.89 6.26 -5.08
CA ALA A 219 -2.37 7.58 -5.48
C ALA A 219 -3.86 7.77 -5.16
N ALA A 220 -4.68 6.76 -5.43
CA ALA A 220 -6.10 6.76 -5.07
C ALA A 220 -6.29 6.81 -3.54
N LEU A 221 -5.48 6.06 -2.79
CA LEU A 221 -5.52 6.07 -1.33
C LEU A 221 -5.17 7.45 -0.75
N LYS A 222 -4.09 8.08 -1.24
CA LYS A 222 -3.70 9.45 -0.86
C LYS A 222 -4.77 10.47 -1.25
N PHE A 223 -5.37 10.34 -2.43
CA PHE A 223 -6.47 11.20 -2.83
C PHE A 223 -7.68 11.07 -1.90
N GLY A 224 -8.11 9.84 -1.61
CA GLY A 224 -9.21 9.58 -0.68
C GLY A 224 -8.90 10.12 0.72
N ALA A 225 -7.69 9.89 1.23
CA ALA A 225 -7.27 10.44 2.52
C ALA A 225 -7.30 11.98 2.51
N SER A 226 -6.84 12.62 1.43
CA SER A 226 -6.93 14.08 1.28
C SER A 226 -8.35 14.60 1.31
N PHE A 227 -9.24 13.94 0.59
CA PHE A 227 -10.60 14.39 0.44
C PHE A 227 -11.42 14.20 1.73
N PHE A 228 -11.32 13.02 2.36
CA PHE A 228 -12.16 12.65 3.51
C PHE A 228 -11.49 12.87 4.86
N ALA A 229 -10.20 12.57 4.99
CA ALA A 229 -9.46 12.72 6.26
C ALA A 229 -8.76 14.08 6.37
N GLY A 230 -8.34 14.68 5.24
CA GLY A 230 -7.61 15.94 5.18
C GLY A 230 -8.27 17.09 5.96
N PRO A 231 -9.57 17.39 5.76
CA PRO A 231 -10.25 18.44 6.54
C PRO A 231 -10.27 18.18 8.04
N ALA A 232 -10.41 16.91 8.45
CA ALA A 232 -10.46 16.50 9.86
C ALA A 232 -9.07 16.43 10.52
N ALA A 233 -8.02 16.16 9.74
CA ALA A 233 -6.62 16.22 10.17
C ALA A 233 -6.03 17.64 10.05
N GLY A 234 -6.72 18.57 9.37
CA GLY A 234 -6.25 19.92 9.04
C GLY A 234 -5.80 20.00 7.58
N ASN A 235 -6.35 20.97 6.83
CA ASN A 235 -6.31 21.12 5.36
C ASN A 235 -4.93 21.07 4.67
N SER A 236 -3.83 21.05 5.41
CA SER A 236 -2.46 20.86 4.89
C SER A 236 -2.05 19.38 4.79
N CYS A 237 -2.81 18.44 5.37
CA CYS A 237 -2.28 17.12 5.70
C CYS A 237 -2.11 16.13 4.54
N VAL A 238 -2.67 16.38 3.36
CA VAL A 238 -2.54 15.42 2.26
C VAL A 238 -2.57 16.17 0.94
N VAL A 239 -1.42 16.63 0.46
CA VAL A 239 -1.30 17.19 -0.89
C VAL A 239 -0.21 16.43 -1.62
N LEU A 240 -0.57 15.28 -2.18
CA LEU A 240 0.11 14.72 -3.34
C LEU A 240 -0.91 14.04 -4.26
N ALA A 241 -1.84 14.84 -4.76
CA ALA A 241 -2.28 14.76 -6.14
C ALA A 241 -2.51 16.22 -6.52
N GLY A 242 -1.61 16.78 -7.32
CA GLY A 242 -1.65 18.20 -7.66
C GLY A 242 -3.07 18.62 -8.05
N LYS A 243 -3.53 19.78 -7.54
CA LYS A 243 -4.80 20.38 -8.00
C LYS A 243 -4.86 20.54 -9.54
N SER A 244 -3.71 20.44 -10.23
CA SER A 244 -3.61 20.38 -11.70
C SER A 244 -3.96 19.03 -12.33
N ILE A 245 -3.73 17.90 -11.65
CA ILE A 245 -4.02 16.54 -12.15
C ILE A 245 -5.51 16.18 -12.05
N LEU A 246 -6.28 16.91 -11.23
CA LEU A 246 -7.69 16.58 -10.96
C LEU A 246 -8.70 17.50 -11.64
N LYS A 247 -8.28 18.64 -12.21
CA LYS A 247 -9.16 19.37 -13.15
C LYS A 247 -9.42 18.61 -14.43
N THR A 248 -8.59 17.61 -14.75
CA THR A 248 -8.70 16.83 -15.98
C THR A 248 -9.69 15.67 -15.87
N SER A 249 -10.02 15.09 -14.71
CA SER A 249 -10.86 13.87 -14.71
C SER A 249 -12.37 14.12 -14.87
N TRP A 250 -12.91 15.25 -14.41
CA TRP A 250 -14.35 15.56 -14.59
C TRP A 250 -14.64 16.26 -15.94
N ALA A 251 -13.69 17.03 -16.47
CA ALA A 251 -13.79 17.63 -17.79
C ALA A 251 -13.48 16.63 -18.93
N TYR A 252 -12.77 15.54 -18.66
CA TYR A 252 -12.42 14.54 -19.69
C TYR A 252 -13.63 13.71 -20.15
N GLN A 253 -14.53 13.30 -19.26
CA GLN A 253 -15.65 12.43 -19.65
C GLN A 253 -16.70 13.13 -20.53
N SER A 254 -16.75 14.46 -20.54
CA SER A 254 -17.67 15.24 -21.36
C SER A 254 -17.05 15.73 -22.69
N ALA A 255 -15.73 15.63 -22.87
CA ALA A 255 -15.03 16.16 -24.05
C ALA A 255 -14.61 15.11 -25.09
N ILE A 256 -14.69 13.80 -24.79
CA ILE A 256 -14.28 12.73 -25.72
C ILE A 256 -15.43 12.32 -26.63
N MET A 257 -15.91 13.27 -27.44
CA MET A 257 -16.55 12.99 -28.74
C MET A 257 -16.09 13.97 -29.84
N GLY A 258 -14.99 14.70 -29.61
CA GLY A 258 -14.39 15.57 -30.62
C GLY A 258 -12.87 15.46 -30.58
N SER A 259 -12.28 15.11 -31.72
CA SER A 259 -10.84 15.03 -31.96
C SER A 259 -10.10 16.30 -31.50
N LEU A 260 -9.26 16.19 -30.47
CA LEU A 260 -8.29 17.22 -30.10
C LEU A 260 -6.93 16.56 -29.84
N GLN A 261 -6.00 16.71 -30.79
CA GLN A 261 -4.57 16.51 -30.58
C GLN A 261 -4.05 17.67 -29.71
N THR A 262 -4.13 17.52 -28.39
CA THR A 262 -3.39 18.40 -27.48
C THR A 262 -1.88 18.11 -27.60
N PRO A 263 -1.01 19.12 -27.80
CA PRO A 263 0.43 18.90 -27.87
C PRO A 263 0.95 18.36 -26.54
N VAL A 264 1.66 17.23 -26.58
CA VAL A 264 2.25 16.58 -25.40
C VAL A 264 3.29 17.53 -24.78
N GLN A 265 3.08 17.94 -23.53
CA GLN A 265 4.04 18.78 -22.81
C GLN A 265 5.35 18.00 -22.59
N HIS A 266 6.49 18.67 -22.71
CA HIS A 266 7.82 18.07 -22.48
C HIS A 266 8.57 18.84 -21.38
N PHE A 267 9.36 18.12 -20.58
CA PHE A 267 10.29 18.70 -19.61
C PHE A 267 11.73 18.53 -20.09
N THR A 268 12.62 19.45 -19.70
CA THR A 268 14.05 19.36 -20.04
C THR A 268 14.80 18.77 -18.86
N LEU A 269 15.48 17.66 -19.07
CA LEU A 269 16.33 17.02 -18.06
C LEU A 269 17.66 17.76 -17.92
N ASN A 270 18.39 17.48 -16.84
CA ASN A 270 19.74 18.02 -16.60
C ASN A 270 20.75 17.69 -17.72
N THR A 271 20.49 16.62 -18.48
CA THR A 271 21.26 16.22 -19.67
C THR A 271 20.90 17.00 -20.94
N GLY A 272 19.92 17.91 -20.87
CA GLY A 272 19.35 18.63 -22.02
C GLY A 272 18.30 17.82 -22.79
N ALA A 273 18.13 16.52 -22.50
CA ALA A 273 17.13 15.68 -23.14
C ALA A 273 15.70 16.16 -22.82
N LYS A 274 14.78 16.01 -23.79
CA LYS A 274 13.36 16.35 -23.63
C LYS A 274 12.57 15.09 -23.27
N ILE A 275 12.03 15.04 -22.06
CA ILE A 275 11.17 13.94 -21.61
C ILE A 275 9.69 14.32 -21.78
N PRO A 276 8.86 13.51 -22.45
CA PRO A 276 7.41 13.71 -22.47
C PRO A 276 6.82 13.65 -21.05
N ALA A 277 5.93 14.58 -20.72
CA ALA A 277 5.37 14.76 -19.38
C ALA A 277 4.56 13.56 -18.88
N ILE A 278 4.03 12.75 -19.80
CA ILE A 278 3.20 11.58 -19.50
C ILE A 278 3.93 10.35 -20.01
N GLY A 279 4.24 9.42 -19.09
CA GLY A 279 4.84 8.13 -19.40
C GLY A 279 3.84 6.97 -19.29
N PHE A 280 4.06 5.92 -20.07
CA PHE A 280 3.29 4.68 -20.03
C PHE A 280 4.05 3.60 -19.26
N GLY A 281 3.50 3.15 -18.13
CA GLY A 281 4.11 2.12 -17.28
C GLY A 281 3.80 0.70 -17.75
N THR A 282 4.79 -0.19 -17.66
CA THR A 282 4.70 -1.57 -18.18
C THR A 282 4.74 -2.64 -17.07
N TRP A 283 4.65 -2.23 -15.79
CA TRP A 283 4.68 -3.15 -14.65
C TRP A 283 3.44 -4.04 -14.57
N LYS A 284 3.63 -5.31 -14.19
CA LYS A 284 2.58 -6.33 -13.99
C LYS A 284 1.72 -6.65 -15.22
N ALA A 285 2.18 -6.32 -16.42
CA ALA A 285 1.58 -6.88 -17.62
C ALA A 285 1.69 -8.42 -17.59
N ALA A 286 0.61 -9.13 -17.93
CA ALA A 286 0.66 -10.57 -18.10
C ALA A 286 1.58 -10.92 -19.29
N PRO A 287 2.19 -12.13 -19.33
CA PRO A 287 2.97 -12.58 -20.48
C PRO A 287 2.16 -12.44 -21.79
N GLY A 288 2.75 -11.80 -22.80
CA GLY A 288 2.13 -11.52 -24.10
C GLY A 288 1.22 -10.29 -24.17
N GLU A 289 0.99 -9.60 -23.04
CA GLU A 289 0.14 -8.40 -23.00
C GLU A 289 0.96 -7.09 -22.99
N ALA A 290 2.22 -7.14 -22.55
CA ALA A 290 3.06 -5.95 -22.47
C ALA A 290 3.30 -5.32 -23.85
N GLY A 291 3.59 -6.14 -24.85
CA GLY A 291 3.77 -5.69 -26.23
C GLY A 291 2.52 -5.01 -26.79
N LYS A 292 1.35 -5.66 -26.68
CA LYS A 292 0.07 -5.11 -27.17
C LYS A 292 -0.27 -3.78 -26.48
N ALA A 293 -0.01 -3.69 -25.18
CA ALA A 293 -0.25 -2.48 -24.41
C ALA A 293 0.66 -1.33 -24.88
N VAL A 294 1.94 -1.60 -25.14
CA VAL A 294 2.89 -0.61 -25.71
C VAL A 294 2.50 -0.19 -27.13
N GLU A 295 2.09 -1.13 -27.98
CA GLU A 295 1.62 -0.83 -29.34
C GLU A 295 0.39 0.07 -29.31
N THR A 296 -0.58 -0.24 -28.44
CA THR A 296 -1.77 0.58 -28.22
C THR A 296 -1.41 1.97 -27.72
N ALA A 297 -0.46 2.07 -26.78
CA ALA A 297 0.01 3.34 -26.26
C ALA A 297 0.71 4.18 -27.35
N LEU A 298 1.54 3.57 -28.21
CA LEU A 298 2.16 4.26 -29.35
C LEU A 298 1.11 4.84 -30.30
N ASN A 299 0.07 4.06 -30.62
CA ASN A 299 -1.05 4.48 -31.47
C ASN A 299 -1.90 5.58 -30.82
N ALA A 300 -1.98 5.59 -29.48
CA ALA A 300 -2.60 6.65 -28.71
C ALA A 300 -1.72 7.91 -28.55
N GLY A 301 -0.50 7.91 -29.12
CA GLY A 301 0.40 9.07 -29.13
C GLY A 301 1.43 9.10 -28.00
N TYR A 302 1.55 8.03 -27.19
CA TYR A 302 2.61 7.95 -26.18
C TYR A 302 3.99 7.86 -26.83
N ARG A 303 4.93 8.55 -26.21
CA ARG A 303 6.35 8.59 -26.61
C ARG A 303 7.29 8.30 -25.46
N HIS A 304 6.78 8.25 -24.23
CA HIS A 304 7.55 7.96 -23.03
C HIS A 304 7.08 6.63 -22.42
N PHE A 305 8.00 5.68 -22.26
CA PHE A 305 7.72 4.34 -21.77
C PHE A 305 8.57 4.04 -20.54
N ASP A 306 7.88 3.67 -19.46
CA ASP A 306 8.47 3.37 -18.17
C ASP A 306 8.60 1.86 -17.96
N CYS A 307 9.85 1.40 -17.94
CA CYS A 307 10.26 0.01 -17.91
C CYS A 307 11.11 -0.28 -16.66
N ALA A 308 11.43 -1.56 -16.40
CA ALA A 308 12.51 -1.97 -15.51
C ALA A 308 12.91 -3.43 -15.79
N PRO A 309 14.18 -3.82 -15.57
CA PRO A 309 14.66 -5.21 -15.69
C PRO A 309 13.83 -6.25 -14.93
N LEU A 310 13.27 -5.84 -13.79
CA LEU A 310 12.46 -6.71 -12.93
C LEU A 310 11.12 -7.11 -13.59
N TYR A 311 10.70 -6.41 -14.64
CA TYR A 311 9.36 -6.58 -15.22
C TYR A 311 9.33 -7.81 -16.12
N GLY A 312 10.48 -8.23 -16.65
CA GLY A 312 10.64 -9.46 -17.44
C GLY A 312 9.92 -9.42 -18.80
N ASN A 313 9.57 -8.23 -19.28
CA ASN A 313 8.80 -8.01 -20.50
C ASN A 313 9.56 -7.19 -21.57
N GLU A 314 10.86 -6.98 -21.37
CA GLU A 314 11.74 -6.21 -22.25
C GLU A 314 11.79 -6.80 -23.66
N ALA A 315 11.75 -8.13 -23.78
CA ALA A 315 11.74 -8.81 -25.06
C ALA A 315 10.49 -8.46 -25.87
N GLU A 316 9.32 -8.44 -25.25
CA GLU A 316 8.05 -8.08 -25.91
C GLU A 316 8.05 -6.61 -26.34
N ILE A 317 8.41 -5.72 -25.42
CA ILE A 317 8.48 -4.27 -25.68
C ILE A 317 9.51 -3.98 -26.79
N GLY A 318 10.66 -4.65 -26.73
CA GLY A 318 11.73 -4.52 -27.71
C GLY A 318 11.32 -4.94 -29.12
N GLN A 319 10.43 -5.92 -29.27
CA GLN A 319 9.88 -6.26 -30.59
C GLN A 319 8.97 -5.15 -31.12
N VAL A 320 8.13 -4.57 -30.28
CA VAL A 320 7.25 -3.45 -30.67
C VAL A 320 8.07 -2.22 -31.09
N PHE A 321 9.14 -1.90 -30.35
CA PHE A 321 10.04 -0.80 -30.73
C PHE A 321 10.82 -1.06 -32.01
N LYS A 322 11.02 -2.32 -32.42
CA LYS A 322 11.64 -2.66 -33.70
C LYS A 322 10.66 -2.58 -34.86
N SER A 323 9.39 -2.89 -34.64
CA SER A 323 8.37 -2.96 -35.70
C SER A 323 7.55 -1.69 -35.86
N THR A 324 7.58 -0.78 -34.89
CA THR A 324 6.83 0.48 -34.93
C THR A 324 7.32 1.42 -36.04
N ALA A 325 6.39 2.18 -36.63
CA ALA A 325 6.70 3.25 -37.55
C ALA A 325 7.19 4.53 -36.84
N VAL A 326 7.12 4.59 -35.51
CA VAL A 326 7.58 5.75 -34.72
C VAL A 326 9.11 5.81 -34.70
N PRO A 327 9.73 6.94 -35.10
CA PRO A 327 11.16 7.11 -35.05
C PRO A 327 11.76 6.89 -33.66
N ARG A 328 12.93 6.25 -33.58
CA ARG A 328 13.57 5.90 -32.29
C ARG A 328 13.90 7.14 -31.44
N ASP A 329 14.25 8.26 -32.06
CA ASP A 329 14.56 9.53 -31.41
C ASP A 329 13.33 10.22 -30.80
N GLU A 330 12.12 9.83 -31.22
CA GLU A 330 10.88 10.22 -30.53
C GLU A 330 10.60 9.36 -29.28
N LEU A 331 11.24 8.20 -29.12
CA LEU A 331 10.99 7.29 -28.00
C LEU A 331 11.88 7.63 -26.80
N PHE A 332 11.24 8.03 -25.70
CA PHE A 332 11.87 8.20 -24.40
C PHE A 332 11.63 6.96 -23.54
N VAL A 333 12.69 6.23 -23.19
CA VAL A 333 12.57 5.03 -22.34
C VAL A 333 13.19 5.33 -20.99
N THR A 334 12.38 5.28 -19.94
CA THR A 334 12.88 5.27 -18.56
C THR A 334 13.02 3.83 -18.10
N THR A 335 14.13 3.53 -17.45
CA THR A 335 14.37 2.22 -16.84
C THR A 335 14.95 2.40 -15.45
N LYS A 336 14.86 1.35 -14.64
CA LYS A 336 15.46 1.34 -13.30
C LYS A 336 16.75 0.56 -13.39
N LEU A 337 17.81 1.12 -12.81
CA LEU A 337 19.04 0.38 -12.60
C LEU A 337 18.78 -0.64 -11.49
N TRP A 338 19.15 -1.90 -11.73
CA TRP A 338 19.02 -2.93 -10.71
C TRP A 338 20.15 -2.82 -9.69
N SER A 339 19.91 -3.25 -8.45
CA SER A 339 20.87 -3.07 -7.35
C SER A 339 22.21 -3.77 -7.57
N SER A 340 22.28 -4.80 -8.43
CA SER A 340 23.55 -5.43 -8.82
C SER A 340 24.30 -4.68 -9.93
N ASP A 341 23.66 -3.71 -10.58
CA ASP A 341 24.14 -3.14 -11.84
C ASP A 341 24.65 -1.69 -11.66
N HIS A 342 24.83 -1.26 -10.41
CA HIS A 342 25.52 -0.02 -10.07
C HIS A 342 27.03 -0.23 -10.32
N GLN A 343 27.52 0.25 -11.47
CA GLN A 343 28.95 0.38 -11.77
C GLN A 343 29.44 1.79 -11.44
#